data_AF-A0A8T4Z209-F1
#
_entry.id   AF-A0A8T4Z209-F1
#
_cell.length_a   1.000
_cell.length_b   1.000
_cell.length_c   1.000
_cell.angle_alpha   90.00
_cell.angle_beta   90.00
_cell.angle_gamma   90.00
#
_symmetry.space_group_name_H-M   'P 1'
#
loop_
_entity.id
_entity.type
_entity.pdbx_description
1 polymer ?
#
loop_
_entity_poly.entity_id
_entity_poly.type
_entity_poly.pdbx_seq_one_letter_code
_entity_poly.pdbx_strand_id
1 'polypeptide(L)'
;MPKKEKGRSHSTRPVGKRPPSWCKYTPDEVVALVVKLAREGNPPSKIGVILRDQYGIPLVKSIVGRGIVEILKENGLAPKIPEDLDNLLRKAARITAHLQKHRKDTSNRRALQIVESKIHRLSDYYKEKGILPPNWEYKSVIASIG
;
A
#
# COMPACT_ATOMS: atom_id res chain seq x y z
N MET A 1 -6.07 10.72 -13.69
CA MET A 1 -5.74 11.89 -12.84
C MET A 1 -5.03 12.90 -13.72
N PRO A 2 -5.31 14.20 -13.67
CA PRO A 2 -4.70 15.11 -14.62
C PRO A 2 -3.34 15.56 -14.07
N LYS A 3 -2.38 14.63 -13.97
CA LYS A 3 -0.98 15.03 -14.04
C LYS A 3 -0.69 15.17 -15.54
N LYS A 4 -0.21 16.35 -15.95
CA LYS A 4 0.05 16.67 -17.37
C LYS A 4 1.17 15.80 -17.95
N GLU A 5 2.15 15.46 -17.12
CA GLU A 5 3.30 14.63 -17.49
C GLU A 5 2.94 13.14 -17.46
N LYS A 6 3.38 12.42 -18.50
CA LYS A 6 3.20 10.97 -18.64
C LYS A 6 4.53 10.25 -18.38
N GLY A 7 4.80 9.92 -17.11
CA GLY A 7 5.98 9.12 -16.74
C GLY A 7 5.87 7.66 -17.19
N ARG A 8 6.99 7.04 -17.55
CA ARG A 8 7.08 5.62 -17.98
C ARG A 8 7.82 4.71 -17.00
N SER A 9 8.31 5.26 -15.88
CA SER A 9 9.08 4.51 -14.88
C SER A 9 8.22 3.46 -14.19
N HIS A 10 8.62 2.20 -14.29
CA HIS A 10 8.04 1.07 -13.58
C HIS A 10 9.10 -0.02 -13.41
N SER A 11 8.85 -0.96 -12.50
CA SER A 11 9.70 -2.14 -12.36
C SER A 11 9.30 -3.18 -13.39
N THR A 12 10.26 -3.65 -14.19
CA THR A 12 10.09 -4.80 -15.09
C THR A 12 10.62 -6.04 -14.40
N ARG A 13 9.76 -7.05 -14.25
CA ARG A 13 10.16 -8.33 -13.65
C ARG A 13 10.97 -9.16 -14.66
N PRO A 14 11.90 -10.02 -14.19
CA PRO A 14 12.56 -11.00 -15.05
C PRO A 14 11.53 -11.93 -15.73
N VAL A 15 11.87 -12.41 -16.93
CA VAL A 15 11.01 -13.31 -17.71
C VAL A 15 10.81 -14.66 -17.00
N GLY A 16 11.87 -15.15 -16.35
CA GLY A 16 11.85 -16.41 -15.61
C GLY A 16 11.01 -16.32 -14.33
N LYS A 17 10.04 -17.24 -14.18
CA LYS A 17 9.25 -17.38 -12.95
C LYS A 17 9.97 -18.17 -11.85
N ARG A 18 11.02 -18.92 -12.22
CA ARG A 18 11.79 -19.79 -11.31
C ARG A 18 12.63 -18.93 -10.36
N PRO A 19 12.82 -19.37 -9.11
CA PRO A 19 13.75 -18.72 -8.22
C PRO A 19 15.17 -18.81 -8.79
N PRO A 20 16.00 -17.77 -8.63
CA PRO A 20 17.37 -17.82 -9.07
C PRO A 20 18.16 -18.89 -8.30
N SER A 21 19.14 -19.52 -8.96
CA SER A 21 19.96 -20.60 -8.39
C SER A 21 20.76 -20.20 -7.15
N TRP A 22 21.08 -18.91 -7.01
CA TRP A 22 21.80 -18.37 -5.85
C TRP A 22 20.89 -18.14 -4.63
N CYS A 23 19.57 -18.11 -4.81
CA CYS A 23 18.62 -17.97 -3.71
C CYS A 23 18.29 -19.35 -3.13
N LYS A 24 18.97 -19.71 -2.04
CA LYS A 24 18.85 -21.03 -1.38
C LYS A 24 17.73 -21.12 -0.33
N TYR A 25 16.97 -20.05 -0.12
CA TYR A 25 15.90 -20.03 0.87
C TYR A 25 14.76 -20.98 0.51
N THR A 26 14.32 -21.73 1.51
CA THR A 26 13.14 -22.58 1.42
C THR A 26 11.85 -21.75 1.51
N PRO A 27 10.72 -22.23 0.97
CA PRO A 27 9.44 -21.54 1.09
C PRO A 27 9.04 -21.24 2.55
N ASP A 28 9.28 -22.18 3.45
CA ASP A 28 8.94 -22.05 4.87
C ASP A 28 9.77 -20.97 5.57
N GLU A 29 11.07 -20.87 5.28
CA GLU A 29 11.93 -19.80 5.78
C GLU A 29 11.46 -18.42 5.31
N VAL A 30 11.07 -18.30 4.04
CA VAL A 30 10.56 -17.04 3.49
C VAL A 30 9.26 -16.63 4.18
N VAL A 31 8.35 -17.58 4.43
CA VAL A 31 7.11 -17.32 5.18
C VAL A 31 7.43 -16.86 6.60
N ALA A 32 8.35 -17.54 7.30
CA ALA A 32 8.75 -17.16 8.65
C ALA A 32 9.36 -15.74 8.70
N LEU A 33 10.19 -15.39 7.71
CA LEU A 33 10.75 -14.03 7.59
C LEU A 33 9.67 -12.98 7.34
N VAL A 34 8.70 -13.26 6.45
CA VAL A 34 7.57 -12.35 6.20
C VAL A 34 6.77 -12.11 7.47
N VAL A 35 6.45 -13.18 8.21
CA VAL A 35 5.70 -13.11 9.48
C VAL A 35 6.48 -12.30 10.53
N LYS A 36 7.79 -12.54 10.65
CA LYS A 36 8.66 -11.78 11.56
C LYS A 36 8.63 -10.28 11.24
N LEU A 37 8.88 -9.90 9.98
CA LEU A 37 8.91 -8.50 9.55
C LEU A 37 7.55 -7.81 9.69
N ALA A 38 6.46 -8.56 9.55
CA ALA A 38 5.11 -8.05 9.79
C ALA A 38 4.82 -7.81 11.28
N ARG A 39 5.29 -8.68 12.17
CA ARG A 39 5.21 -8.48 13.64
C ARG A 39 6.02 -7.27 14.11
N GLU A 40 7.11 -6.96 13.43
CA GLU A 40 7.88 -5.72 13.63
C GLU A 40 7.12 -4.45 13.16
N GLY A 41 5.94 -4.60 12.55
CA GLY A 41 5.08 -3.50 12.11
C GLY A 41 5.43 -2.94 10.73
N ASN A 42 6.21 -3.65 9.92
CA ASN A 42 6.50 -3.21 8.55
C ASN A 42 5.31 -3.46 7.63
N PRO A 43 4.94 -2.50 6.76
CA PRO A 43 3.88 -2.70 5.78
C PRO A 43 4.32 -3.66 4.64
N PRO A 44 3.38 -4.34 3.95
CA PRO A 44 3.69 -5.35 2.93
C PRO A 44 4.67 -4.87 1.84
N SER A 45 4.52 -3.62 1.37
CA SER A 45 5.42 -3.05 0.37
C SER A 45 6.86 -2.92 0.88
N LYS A 46 7.04 -2.53 2.15
CA LYS A 46 8.35 -2.41 2.79
C LYS A 46 8.97 -3.77 3.10
N ILE A 47 8.15 -4.76 3.50
CA ILE A 47 8.61 -6.15 3.68
C ILE A 47 9.25 -6.66 2.39
N GLY A 48 8.61 -6.43 1.24
CA GLY A 48 9.17 -6.84 -0.06
C GLY A 48 10.50 -6.17 -0.42
N VAL A 49 10.71 -4.91 0.00
CA VAL A 49 11.98 -4.19 -0.18
C VAL A 49 13.06 -4.77 0.74
N ILE A 50 12.73 -4.99 2.02
CA ILE A 50 13.65 -5.58 3.00
C ILE A 50 14.11 -6.97 2.55
N LEU A 51 13.18 -7.81 2.09
CA LEU A 51 13.51 -9.15 1.59
C LEU A 51 14.46 -9.10 0.39
N ARG A 52 14.28 -8.12 -0.50
CA ARG A 52 15.14 -7.94 -1.66
C ARG A 52 16.54 -7.47 -1.28
N ASP A 53 16.61 -6.43 -0.46
CA ASP A 53 17.85 -5.68 -0.25
C ASP A 53 18.71 -6.29 0.87
N GLN A 54 18.09 -6.82 1.92
CA GLN A 54 18.82 -7.39 3.07
C GLN A 54 19.01 -8.91 2.95
N TYR A 55 17.98 -9.63 2.50
CA TYR A 55 18.00 -11.09 2.46
C TYR A 55 18.34 -11.65 1.07
N GLY A 56 18.40 -10.80 0.04
CA GLY A 56 18.65 -11.23 -1.34
C GLY A 56 17.49 -12.02 -1.95
N ILE A 57 16.26 -11.88 -1.47
CA ILE A 57 15.09 -12.57 -2.03
C ILE A 57 14.41 -11.63 -3.04
N PRO A 58 14.57 -11.83 -4.36
CA PRO A 58 14.10 -10.85 -5.34
C PRO A 58 12.57 -10.84 -5.48
N LEU A 59 11.96 -12.04 -5.49
CA LEU A 59 10.52 -12.23 -5.67
C LEU A 59 10.01 -13.35 -4.76
N VAL A 60 9.23 -12.99 -3.74
CA VAL A 60 8.56 -13.93 -2.83
C VAL A 60 7.65 -14.90 -3.60
N LYS A 61 6.93 -14.38 -4.60
CA LYS A 61 6.00 -15.18 -5.42
C LYS A 61 6.70 -16.30 -6.21
N SER A 62 7.97 -16.13 -6.57
CA SER A 62 8.73 -17.16 -7.29
C SER A 62 9.14 -18.33 -6.41
N ILE A 63 9.26 -18.12 -5.10
CA ILE A 63 9.68 -19.15 -4.14
C ILE A 63 8.46 -19.81 -3.50
N VAL A 64 7.55 -18.99 -2.96
CA VAL A 64 6.39 -19.46 -2.15
C VAL A 64 5.16 -19.71 -3.01
N GLY A 65 5.12 -19.21 -4.25
CA GLY A 65 3.95 -19.29 -5.15
C GLY A 65 2.84 -18.29 -4.86
N ARG A 66 2.83 -17.70 -3.66
CA ARG A 66 1.81 -16.74 -3.17
C ARG A 66 2.39 -15.34 -2.93
N GLY A 67 1.52 -14.34 -2.87
CA GLY A 67 1.90 -12.95 -2.59
C GLY A 67 2.12 -12.68 -1.09
N ILE A 68 2.87 -11.62 -0.76
CA ILE A 68 3.09 -11.21 0.64
C ILE A 68 1.76 -10.96 1.37
N VAL A 69 0.81 -10.29 0.72
CA VAL A 69 -0.52 -10.01 1.31
C VAL A 69 -1.30 -11.30 1.60
N GLU A 70 -1.18 -12.32 0.75
CA GLU A 70 -1.83 -13.63 0.96
C GLU A 70 -1.21 -14.35 2.17
N ILE A 71 0.12 -14.37 2.25
CA ILE A 71 0.85 -14.94 3.39
C ILE A 71 0.41 -14.27 4.70
N LEU A 72 0.28 -12.95 4.71
CA LEU A 72 -0.18 -12.22 5.90
C LEU A 72 -1.62 -12.52 6.28
N LYS A 73 -2.52 -12.72 5.30
CA LYS A 73 -3.92 -13.10 5.55
C LYS A 73 -4.02 -14.47 6.21
N GLU A 74 -3.27 -15.45 5.71
CA GLU A 74 -3.27 -16.81 6.25
C GLU A 74 -2.73 -16.87 7.69
N ASN A 75 -1.78 -16.00 8.02
CA ASN A 75 -1.22 -15.90 9.36
C ASN A 75 -2.02 -14.97 10.30
N GLY A 76 -3.16 -14.45 9.87
CA GLY A 76 -3.99 -13.54 10.68
C GLY A 76 -3.34 -12.18 10.97
N LEU A 77 -2.28 -11.82 10.25
CA LEU A 77 -1.52 -10.56 10.41
C LEU A 77 -1.86 -9.54 9.31
N ALA A 78 -2.89 -9.79 8.50
CA ALA A 78 -3.28 -8.87 7.46
C ALA A 78 -3.88 -7.58 8.05
N PRO A 79 -3.50 -6.40 7.53
CA PRO A 79 -4.09 -5.15 7.97
C PRO A 79 -5.58 -5.10 7.56
N LYS A 80 -6.43 -4.60 8.46
CA LYS A 80 -7.88 -4.42 8.22
C LYS A 80 -8.16 -3.45 7.07
N ILE A 81 -7.29 -2.46 6.90
CA ILE A 81 -7.36 -1.47 5.83
C ILE A 81 -6.19 -1.73 4.88
N PRO A 82 -6.42 -1.79 3.55
CA PRO A 82 -5.35 -1.88 2.57
C PRO A 82 -4.29 -0.77 2.72
N GLU A 83 -3.01 -1.12 2.51
CA GLU A 83 -1.86 -0.23 2.71
C GLU A 83 -1.97 1.05 1.87
N ASP A 84 -2.41 0.94 0.62
CA ASP A 84 -2.59 2.05 -0.30
C ASP A 84 -3.66 3.04 0.16
N LEU A 85 -4.78 2.54 0.68
CA LEU A 85 -5.85 3.35 1.25
C LEU A 85 -5.39 4.03 2.55
N ASP A 86 -4.74 3.30 3.46
CA ASP A 86 -4.19 3.87 4.71
C ASP A 86 -3.20 5.00 4.43
N ASN A 87 -2.32 4.83 3.44
CA ASN A 87 -1.38 5.86 3.03
C ASN A 87 -2.07 7.14 2.53
N LEU A 88 -3.17 7.02 1.78
CA LEU A 88 -3.96 8.17 1.34
C LEU A 88 -4.68 8.85 2.49
N LEU A 89 -5.26 8.08 3.42
CA LEU A 89 -5.89 8.62 4.63
C LEU A 89 -4.89 9.40 5.49
N ARG A 90 -3.70 8.85 5.73
CA ARG A 90 -2.61 9.56 6.43
C ARG A 90 -2.19 10.82 5.69
N LYS A 91 -2.11 10.79 4.36
CA LYS A 91 -1.79 11.96 3.55
C LYS A 91 -2.87 13.03 3.65
N ALA A 92 -4.14 12.66 3.57
CA ALA A 92 -5.26 13.57 3.76
C ALA A 92 -5.21 14.23 5.15
N ALA A 93 -5.02 13.43 6.21
CA ALA A 93 -4.91 13.94 7.58
C ALA A 93 -3.77 14.97 7.74
N ARG A 94 -2.60 14.73 7.13
CA ARG A 94 -1.48 15.68 7.14
C ARG A 94 -1.81 16.99 6.43
N ILE A 95 -2.42 16.93 5.26
CA ILE A 95 -2.80 18.13 4.49
C ILE A 95 -3.89 18.91 5.25
N THR A 96 -4.86 18.21 5.84
CA THR A 96 -5.89 18.80 6.69
C THR A 96 -5.30 19.55 7.87
N ALA A 97 -4.38 18.93 8.62
CA ALA A 97 -3.72 19.57 9.76
C ALA A 97 -2.93 20.82 9.35
N HIS A 98 -2.32 20.82 8.16
CA HIS A 98 -1.65 21.98 7.58
C HIS A 98 -2.66 23.10 7.24
N LEU A 99 -3.77 22.76 6.57
CA LEU A 99 -4.80 23.73 6.17
C LEU A 99 -5.55 24.35 7.35
N GLN A 100 -5.69 23.63 8.46
CA GLN A 100 -6.25 24.19 9.69
C GLN A 100 -5.44 25.38 10.21
N LYS A 101 -4.11 25.32 10.10
CA LYS A 101 -3.19 26.42 10.46
C LYS A 101 -3.10 27.47 9.36
N HIS A 102 -3.09 27.04 8.10
CA HIS A 102 -2.87 27.90 6.93
C HIS A 102 -4.06 27.85 5.96
N ARG A 103 -5.18 28.48 6.35
CA ARG A 103 -6.46 28.41 5.62
C ARG A 103 -6.43 29.01 4.21
N LYS A 104 -5.49 29.92 3.93
CA LYS A 104 -5.35 30.61 2.63
C LYS A 104 -4.55 29.81 1.60
N ASP A 105 -4.01 28.64 1.96
CA ASP A 105 -3.22 27.80 1.06
C ASP A 105 -4.13 27.05 0.06
N THR A 106 -4.41 27.71 -1.06
CA THR A 106 -5.28 27.20 -2.14
C THR A 106 -4.65 26.02 -2.89
N SER A 107 -3.33 25.96 -2.95
CA SER A 107 -2.59 24.85 -3.60
C SER A 107 -2.80 23.55 -2.83
N ASN A 108 -2.61 23.58 -1.51
CA ASN A 108 -2.85 22.41 -0.67
C ASN A 108 -4.33 22.07 -0.54
N ARG A 109 -5.24 23.04 -0.60
CA ARG A 109 -6.70 22.78 -0.70
C ARG A 109 -7.04 21.97 -1.95
N ARG A 110 -6.50 22.35 -3.11
CA ARG A 110 -6.67 21.59 -4.36
C ARG A 110 -6.03 20.20 -4.25
N ALA A 111 -4.85 20.09 -3.63
CA ALA A 111 -4.20 18.81 -3.41
C ALA A 111 -5.05 17.87 -2.52
N LEU A 112 -5.69 18.40 -1.48
CA LEU A 112 -6.63 17.66 -0.62
C LEU A 112 -7.80 17.12 -1.43
N GLN A 113 -8.45 17.95 -2.26
CA GLN A 113 -9.57 17.51 -3.13
C GLN A 113 -9.18 16.32 -4.02
N ILE A 114 -7.97 16.37 -4.58
CA ILE A 114 -7.44 15.29 -5.43
C ILE A 114 -7.19 14.01 -4.63
N VAL A 115 -6.69 14.13 -3.39
CA VAL A 115 -6.46 12.98 -2.50
C VAL A 115 -7.80 12.39 -2.05
N GLU A 116 -8.77 13.19 -1.64
CA GLU A 116 -10.11 12.72 -1.26
C GLU A 116 -10.79 12.00 -2.43
N SER A 117 -10.73 12.57 -3.64
CA SER A 117 -11.23 11.92 -4.86
C SER A 117 -10.60 10.53 -5.11
N LYS A 118 -9.33 10.33 -4.73
CA LYS A 118 -8.68 9.01 -4.80
C LYS A 118 -9.20 8.07 -3.73
N ILE A 119 -9.38 8.57 -2.50
CA ILE A 119 -9.89 7.79 -1.37
C ILE A 119 -11.27 7.24 -1.71
N HIS A 120 -12.17 8.07 -2.26
CA HIS A 120 -13.50 7.62 -2.69
C HIS A 120 -13.40 6.51 -3.75
N ARG A 121 -12.62 6.72 -4.82
CA ARG A 121 -12.45 5.72 -5.88
C ARG A 121 -11.88 4.39 -5.39
N LEU A 122 -10.87 4.43 -4.50
CA LEU A 122 -10.29 3.21 -3.94
C LEU A 122 -11.22 2.54 -2.94
N SER A 123 -11.95 3.33 -2.16
CA SER A 123 -12.99 2.80 -1.27
C SER A 123 -14.04 2.03 -2.06
N ASP A 124 -14.56 2.59 -3.16
CA ASP A 124 -15.55 1.93 -4.00
C ASP A 124 -15.02 0.61 -4.58
N TYR A 125 -13.78 0.63 -5.10
CA TYR A 125 -13.10 -0.58 -5.58
C TYR A 125 -12.99 -1.66 -4.49
N TYR A 126 -12.57 -1.29 -3.28
CA TYR A 126 -12.39 -2.24 -2.20
C TYR A 126 -13.71 -2.73 -1.58
N LYS A 127 -14.78 -1.93 -1.63
CA LYS A 127 -16.15 -2.35 -1.31
C LYS A 127 -16.66 -3.37 -2.33
N GLU A 128 -16.46 -3.12 -3.63
CA GLU A 128 -16.83 -4.05 -4.70
C GLU A 128 -16.09 -5.39 -4.59
N LYS A 129 -14.80 -5.35 -4.20
CA LYS A 129 -13.99 -6.55 -3.95
C LYS A 129 -14.29 -7.27 -2.63
N GLY A 130 -15.20 -6.75 -1.80
CA GLY A 130 -15.52 -7.33 -0.49
C GLY A 130 -14.38 -7.27 0.52
N ILE A 131 -13.37 -6.42 0.28
CA ILE A 131 -12.24 -6.22 1.20
C ILE A 131 -12.63 -5.22 2.29
N LEU A 132 -13.40 -4.19 1.93
CA LEU A 132 -13.97 -3.24 2.89
C LEU A 132 -15.46 -3.54 3.14
N PRO A 133 -15.94 -3.26 4.36
CA PRO A 133 -17.37 -3.30 4.66
C PRO A 133 -18.18 -2.35 3.74
N PRO A 134 -19.40 -2.72 3.30
CA PRO A 134 -20.24 -1.86 2.46
C PRO A 134 -20.62 -0.53 3.12
N ASN A 135 -20.70 -0.52 4.45
CA ASN A 135 -21.00 0.65 5.27
C ASN A 135 -19.75 1.51 5.56
N TRP A 136 -18.60 1.18 4.99
CA TRP A 136 -17.40 2.00 5.16
C TRP A 136 -17.57 3.31 4.40
N GLU A 137 -17.44 4.43 5.11
CA GLU A 137 -17.57 5.77 4.56
C GLU A 137 -16.41 6.66 5.00
N TYR A 138 -15.86 7.41 4.04
CA TYR A 138 -14.89 8.47 4.32
C TYR A 138 -15.63 9.80 4.46
N LYS A 139 -15.52 10.43 5.64
CA LYS A 139 -16.07 11.77 5.89
C LYS A 139 -15.14 12.82 5.30
N SER A 140 -15.61 13.52 4.26
CA SER A 140 -14.89 14.63 3.63
C SER A 140 -14.64 15.74 4.65
N VAL A 141 -13.38 16.15 4.76
CA VAL A 141 -12.98 17.20 5.71
C VAL A 141 -13.05 18.58 5.06
N ILE A 142 -12.99 18.65 3.72
CA ILE A 142 -13.13 19.89 2.96
C ILE A 142 -14.47 20.56 3.23
N ALA A 143 -15.55 19.77 3.32
CA ALA A 143 -16.88 20.30 3.65
C ALA A 143 -16.94 20.95 5.04
N SER A 144 -16.02 20.58 5.95
CA SER A 144 -15.94 21.14 7.32
C SER A 144 -14.99 22.34 7.46
N ILE A 145 -14.13 22.59 6.47
CA ILE A 145 -13.15 23.70 6.46
C ILE A 145 -13.66 24.89 5.62
N GLY A 146 -14.75 24.68 4.88
CA GLY A 146 -15.44 25.69 4.06
C GLY A 146 -16.19 26.72 4.88
#